data_AF-A0AAG5DM99-F1
#
_entry.id   AF-A0AAG5DM99-F1
#
_cell.length_a   1.000
_cell.length_b   1.000
_cell.length_c   1.000
_cell.angle_alpha   90.00
_cell.angle_beta   90.00
_cell.angle_gamma   90.00
#
_symmetry.space_group_name_H-M   'P 1'
#
loop_
_entity.id
_entity.type
_entity.pdbx_description
1 polymer ?
#
loop_
_entity_poly.entity_id
_entity_poly.type
_entity_poly.pdbx_seq_one_letter_code
_entity_poly.pdbx_strand_id
1 'polypeptide(L)'
;MLPVLTDFGKFYNRLCILVTVFITVNLARIKAENCGQEELANCARPFQVIQSTTDLSIASKKEDLDKICPDLNNGLQCIRSYTRRCMNLTQRNHFNKLYDGTHQFVRDLCREGEYQNEFLSHAPCLQLVRPAYEVCGRRYHHTVTAISQRSQPHQGEEHLRHQHGEDQHQPRRVRNHRTANRTEVDDVQMVCCSFMEYLDCSEAAARNTCGRETAMFTRGFLDKMSSTLIKMYCEDYYKSNKCPSDYSAASNHWSQLSVTLLLVPTIISTLSRWTST
;
A
#
# COMPACT_ATOMS: atom_id res chain seq x y z
N MET A 1 10.69 -68.10 -44.61
CA MET A 1 9.83 -66.90 -44.55
C MET A 1 9.87 -66.31 -43.13
N LEU A 2 11.05 -65.87 -42.66
CA LEU A 2 11.28 -65.38 -41.29
C LEU A 2 12.26 -64.19 -41.11
N PRO A 3 13.02 -63.69 -42.12
CA PRO A 3 13.97 -62.59 -41.87
C PRO A 3 13.34 -61.19 -41.96
N VAL A 4 12.10 -61.05 -42.43
CA VAL A 4 11.46 -59.74 -42.67
C VAL A 4 10.87 -59.14 -41.39
N LEU A 5 10.35 -59.98 -40.47
CA LEU A 5 9.71 -59.51 -39.23
C LEU A 5 10.70 -58.96 -38.20
N THR A 6 11.94 -59.45 -38.18
CA THR A 6 12.99 -58.98 -37.26
C THR A 6 13.51 -57.59 -37.63
N ASP A 7 13.42 -57.20 -38.90
CA ASP A 7 13.87 -55.90 -39.40
C ASP A 7 12.83 -54.79 -39.13
N PHE A 8 11.55 -55.12 -39.28
CA PHE A 8 10.44 -54.23 -38.90
C PHE A 8 10.45 -53.89 -37.40
N GLY A 9 10.75 -54.87 -36.54
CA GLY A 9 10.87 -54.62 -35.09
C GLY A 9 12.02 -53.66 -34.73
N LYS A 10 13.16 -53.77 -35.43
CA LYS A 10 14.30 -52.87 -35.24
C LYS A 10 14.00 -51.46 -35.77
N PHE A 11 13.31 -51.36 -36.91
CA PHE A 11 12.90 -50.10 -37.49
C PHE A 11 11.91 -49.35 -36.59
N TYR A 12 10.88 -50.05 -36.09
CA TYR A 12 9.89 -49.48 -35.17
C TYR A 12 10.52 -49.00 -33.86
N ASN A 13 11.43 -49.80 -33.29
CA ASN A 13 12.15 -49.42 -32.07
C ASN A 13 13.01 -48.14 -32.28
N ARG A 14 13.75 -48.06 -33.39
CA ARG A 14 14.52 -46.84 -33.73
C ARG A 14 13.62 -45.62 -33.92
N LEU A 15 12.47 -45.79 -34.58
CA LEU A 15 11.50 -44.71 -34.77
C LEU A 15 10.92 -44.24 -33.42
N CYS A 16 10.56 -45.16 -32.52
CA CYS A 16 10.09 -44.84 -31.17
C CYS A 16 11.15 -44.09 -30.34
N ILE A 17 12.42 -44.48 -30.43
CA ILE A 17 13.51 -43.78 -29.74
C ILE A 17 13.65 -42.35 -30.28
N LEU A 18 13.61 -42.17 -31.61
CA LEU A 18 13.71 -40.84 -32.20
C LEU A 18 12.52 -39.95 -31.83
N VAL A 19 11.31 -40.50 -31.83
CA VAL A 19 10.09 -39.77 -31.43
C VAL A 19 10.13 -39.42 -29.94
N THR A 20 10.55 -40.32 -29.05
CA THR A 20 10.65 -40.03 -27.61
C THR A 20 11.76 -39.03 -27.30
N VAL A 21 12.92 -39.10 -27.97
CA VAL A 21 13.97 -38.08 -27.86
C VAL A 21 13.46 -36.73 -28.39
N PHE A 22 12.76 -36.71 -29.52
CA PHE A 22 12.19 -35.48 -30.06
C PHE A 22 11.14 -34.88 -29.10
N ILE A 23 10.22 -35.69 -28.57
CA ILE A 23 9.21 -35.26 -27.61
C ILE A 23 9.85 -34.75 -26.31
N THR A 24 10.84 -35.45 -25.76
CA THR A 24 11.52 -35.01 -24.51
C THR A 24 12.34 -33.74 -24.72
N VAL A 25 13.03 -33.59 -25.85
CA VAL A 25 13.76 -32.36 -26.21
C VAL A 25 12.79 -31.19 -26.40
N ASN A 26 11.65 -31.40 -27.06
CA ASN A 26 10.64 -30.35 -27.24
C ASN A 26 9.88 -30.03 -25.94
N LEU A 27 9.58 -31.01 -25.10
CA LEU A 27 9.00 -30.77 -23.77
C LEU A 27 9.97 -30.06 -22.84
N ALA A 28 11.27 -30.36 -22.90
CA ALA A 28 12.30 -29.62 -22.16
C ALA A 28 12.44 -28.16 -22.62
N ARG A 29 12.08 -27.85 -23.88
CA ARG A 29 11.99 -26.48 -24.41
C ARG A 29 10.74 -25.75 -23.90
N ILE A 30 9.70 -26.47 -23.50
CA ILE A 30 8.52 -25.94 -22.80
C ILE A 30 8.72 -26.12 -21.29
N LYS A 31 9.82 -25.59 -20.74
CA LYS A 31 9.75 -25.13 -19.35
C LYS A 31 8.85 -23.92 -19.37
N ALA A 32 7.55 -24.14 -19.19
CA ALA A 32 6.65 -23.07 -18.76
C ALA A 32 7.25 -22.57 -17.44
N GLU A 33 7.96 -21.45 -17.48
CA GLU A 33 8.37 -20.81 -16.25
C GLU A 33 7.09 -20.39 -15.54
N ASN A 34 6.89 -20.88 -14.32
CA ASN A 34 5.72 -20.58 -13.52
C ASN A 34 5.80 -19.12 -13.07
N CYS A 35 5.42 -18.21 -13.97
CA CYS A 35 5.33 -16.78 -13.73
C CYS A 35 4.11 -16.46 -12.83
N GLY A 36 4.19 -16.90 -11.58
CA GLY A 36 3.18 -16.66 -10.55
C GLY A 36 3.37 -15.29 -9.89
N GLN A 37 2.27 -14.74 -9.37
CA GLN A 37 2.32 -13.55 -8.50
C GLN A 37 3.09 -13.84 -7.19
N GLU A 38 3.13 -15.10 -6.77
CA GLU A 38 3.89 -15.54 -5.59
C GLU A 38 5.40 -15.33 -5.74
N GLU A 39 5.97 -15.61 -6.92
CA GLU A 39 7.41 -15.40 -7.16
C GLU A 39 7.77 -13.92 -7.04
N LEU A 40 6.96 -13.04 -7.66
CA LEU A 40 7.15 -11.59 -7.56
C LEU A 40 6.98 -11.09 -6.12
N ALA A 41 5.96 -11.59 -5.41
CA ALA A 41 5.74 -11.27 -4.00
C ALA A 41 6.94 -11.70 -3.14
N ASN A 42 7.51 -12.88 -3.39
CA ASN A 42 8.70 -13.38 -2.71
C ASN A 42 9.92 -12.48 -2.96
N CYS A 43 10.12 -12.01 -4.21
CA CYS A 43 11.18 -11.04 -4.50
C CYS A 43 10.97 -9.71 -3.76
N ALA A 44 9.71 -9.31 -3.52
CA ALA A 44 9.36 -8.04 -2.91
C ALA A 44 9.42 -8.04 -1.37
N ARG A 45 9.44 -9.20 -0.71
CA ARG A 45 9.43 -9.34 0.76
C ARG A 45 10.50 -8.50 1.49
N PRO A 46 11.77 -8.44 1.05
CA PRO A 46 12.79 -7.63 1.72
C PRO A 46 12.44 -6.13 1.76
N PHE A 47 11.67 -5.65 0.78
CA PHE A 47 11.25 -4.25 0.72
C PHE A 47 10.00 -3.98 1.55
N GLN A 48 9.18 -4.98 1.86
CA GLN A 48 8.00 -4.81 2.71
C GLN A 48 8.38 -4.44 4.14
N VAL A 49 9.50 -4.99 4.64
CA VAL A 49 10.12 -4.62 5.92
C VAL A 49 10.64 -3.18 5.91
N ILE A 50 10.69 -2.52 4.75
CA ILE A 50 11.14 -1.14 4.58
C ILE A 50 9.96 -0.21 4.23
N GLN A 51 8.90 -0.74 3.62
CA GLN A 51 7.72 0.02 3.19
C GLN A 51 6.90 0.56 4.36
N SER A 52 6.93 -0.11 5.51
CA SER A 52 6.58 0.48 6.80
C SER A 52 7.76 1.34 7.26
N THR A 53 7.64 2.65 7.10
CA THR A 53 8.63 3.67 7.48
C THR A 53 9.04 3.64 8.95
N THR A 54 8.27 2.91 9.75
CA THR A 54 8.49 2.53 11.14
C THR A 54 9.64 1.52 11.32
N ASP A 55 10.05 0.86 10.24
CA ASP A 55 11.05 -0.21 10.24
C ASP A 55 12.37 0.22 9.59
N LEU A 56 12.44 1.34 8.85
CA LEU A 56 13.76 1.84 8.42
C LEU A 56 14.59 2.46 9.54
N SER A 57 13.98 2.77 10.69
CA SER A 57 14.74 3.07 11.91
C SER A 57 15.55 1.87 12.42
N ILE A 58 15.31 0.66 11.90
CA ILE A 58 16.12 -0.55 12.17
C ILE A 58 17.46 -0.48 11.45
N ALA A 59 17.56 0.29 10.35
CA ALA A 59 18.76 0.45 9.52
C ALA A 59 19.62 1.66 9.92
N SER A 60 19.52 2.11 11.16
CA SER A 60 20.06 3.38 11.66
C SER A 60 21.59 3.42 11.86
N LYS A 61 22.28 2.32 11.61
CA LYS A 61 23.73 2.22 11.74
C LYS A 61 24.32 1.55 10.52
N LYS A 62 25.60 1.80 10.29
CA LYS A 62 26.34 1.18 9.18
C LYS A 62 26.31 -0.35 9.29
N GLU A 63 26.43 -0.89 10.51
CA GLU A 63 26.38 -2.33 10.76
C GLU A 63 25.00 -2.94 10.49
N ASP A 64 23.93 -2.14 10.59
CA ASP A 64 22.58 -2.57 10.26
C ASP A 64 22.39 -2.57 8.73
N LEU A 65 22.93 -1.56 8.05
CA LEU A 65 22.96 -1.51 6.58
C LEU A 65 23.74 -2.69 5.99
N ASP A 66 24.88 -3.05 6.56
CA ASP A 66 25.70 -4.18 6.09
C ASP A 66 24.94 -5.52 6.12
N LYS A 67 23.96 -5.67 7.01
CA LYS A 67 23.10 -6.86 7.12
C LYS A 67 21.92 -6.82 6.15
N ILE A 68 21.30 -5.65 5.97
CA ILE A 68 20.05 -5.51 5.21
C ILE A 68 20.33 -5.37 3.70
N CYS A 69 21.40 -4.68 3.33
CA CYS A 69 21.72 -4.38 1.94
C CYS A 69 21.92 -5.60 1.03
N PRO A 70 22.51 -6.73 1.47
CA PRO A 70 22.53 -7.96 0.68
C PRO A 70 21.12 -8.43 0.29
N ASP A 71 20.17 -8.45 1.22
CA ASP A 71 18.80 -8.90 0.97
C ASP A 71 18.04 -7.98 0.01
N LEU A 72 18.20 -6.66 0.18
CA LEU A 72 17.60 -5.69 -0.73
C LEU A 72 18.16 -5.82 -2.16
N ASN A 73 19.48 -5.90 -2.30
CA ASN A 73 20.10 -6.06 -3.60
C ASN A 73 19.69 -7.38 -4.27
N ASN A 74 19.60 -8.46 -3.51
CA ASN A 74 19.09 -9.75 -4.00
C ASN A 74 17.63 -9.65 -4.45
N GLY A 75 16.77 -8.96 -3.68
CA GLY A 75 15.39 -8.67 -4.06
C GLY A 75 15.29 -7.89 -5.37
N LEU A 76 16.12 -6.86 -5.56
CA LEU A 76 16.16 -6.06 -6.79
C LEU A 76 16.56 -6.93 -8.00
N GLN A 77 17.56 -7.79 -7.82
CA GLN A 77 18.00 -8.73 -8.86
C GLN A 77 16.92 -9.75 -9.19
N CYS A 78 16.23 -10.28 -8.18
CA CYS A 78 15.09 -11.20 -8.33
C CYS A 78 13.99 -10.57 -9.19
N ILE A 79 13.54 -9.35 -8.85
CA ILE A 79 12.52 -8.60 -9.60
C ILE A 79 12.99 -8.35 -11.04
N ARG A 80 14.26 -7.97 -11.24
CA ARG A 80 14.83 -7.75 -12.58
C ARG A 80 14.86 -9.03 -13.42
N SER A 81 15.14 -10.18 -12.80
CA SER A 81 15.09 -11.49 -13.47
C SER A 81 13.65 -11.86 -13.82
N TYR A 82 12.73 -11.74 -12.87
CA TYR A 82 11.30 -12.00 -13.07
C TYR A 82 10.74 -11.16 -14.22
N THR A 83 10.94 -9.84 -14.22
CA THR A 83 10.42 -8.95 -15.27
C THR A 83 11.00 -9.24 -16.66
N ARG A 84 12.22 -9.80 -16.75
CA ARG A 84 12.80 -10.22 -18.03
C ARG A 84 12.18 -11.50 -18.58
N ARG A 85 11.82 -12.41 -17.69
CA ARG A 85 11.31 -13.75 -18.01
C ARG A 85 9.79 -13.76 -18.22
N CYS A 86 9.07 -13.05 -17.36
CA CYS A 86 7.63 -13.15 -17.20
C CYS A 86 6.83 -11.99 -17.80
N MET A 87 7.49 -10.94 -18.28
CA MET A 87 6.80 -9.76 -18.83
C MET A 87 7.26 -9.49 -20.26
N ASN A 88 6.33 -9.01 -21.09
CA ASN A 88 6.68 -8.43 -22.39
C ASN A 88 7.32 -7.04 -22.24
N LEU A 89 7.82 -6.47 -23.33
CA LEU A 89 8.54 -5.19 -23.31
C LEU A 89 7.70 -4.05 -22.70
N THR A 90 6.42 -3.96 -23.04
CA THR A 90 5.53 -2.89 -22.55
C THR A 90 5.25 -3.05 -21.06
N GLN A 91 4.90 -4.26 -20.61
CA GLN A 91 4.67 -4.58 -19.20
C GLN A 91 5.92 -4.32 -18.36
N ARG A 92 7.09 -4.76 -18.86
CA ARG A 92 8.38 -4.54 -18.20
C ARG A 92 8.74 -3.07 -18.12
N ASN A 93 8.52 -2.30 -19.18
CA ASN A 93 8.78 -0.85 -19.16
C ASN A 93 7.86 -0.13 -18.18
N HIS A 94 6.58 -0.51 -18.14
CA HIS A 94 5.65 0.03 -17.15
C HIS A 94 6.10 -0.33 -15.73
N PHE A 95 6.35 -1.61 -15.45
CA PHE A 95 6.81 -2.08 -14.14
C PHE A 95 8.11 -1.38 -13.70
N ASN A 96 9.09 -1.25 -14.58
CA ASN A 96 10.35 -0.58 -14.27
C ASN A 96 10.12 0.88 -13.84
N LYS A 97 9.17 1.59 -14.46
CA LYS A 97 8.79 2.94 -14.01
C LYS A 97 8.22 2.93 -12.59
N LEU A 98 7.38 1.95 -12.27
CA LEU A 98 6.78 1.81 -10.94
C LEU A 98 7.84 1.56 -9.86
N TYR A 99 8.87 0.81 -10.22
CA TYR A 99 9.88 0.31 -9.29
C TYR A 99 11.17 1.14 -9.25
N ASP A 100 11.32 2.12 -10.15
CA ASP A 100 12.54 2.92 -10.29
C ASP A 100 12.90 3.68 -9.01
N GLY A 101 11.93 4.29 -8.34
CA GLY A 101 12.16 5.02 -7.08
C GLY A 101 12.74 4.12 -5.98
N THR A 102 12.13 2.95 -5.78
CA THR A 102 12.61 1.93 -4.82
C THR A 102 14.00 1.42 -5.19
N HIS A 103 14.24 1.16 -6.47
CA HIS A 103 15.56 0.71 -6.95
C HIS A 103 16.64 1.77 -6.71
N GLN A 104 16.37 3.04 -7.05
CA GLN A 104 17.31 4.13 -6.81
C GLN A 104 17.56 4.34 -5.31
N PHE A 105 16.51 4.29 -4.48
CA PHE A 105 16.62 4.39 -3.03
C PHE A 105 17.58 3.33 -2.45
N VAL A 106 17.35 2.06 -2.77
CA VAL A 106 18.18 0.94 -2.30
C VAL A 106 19.63 1.12 -2.75
N ARG A 107 19.84 1.49 -4.02
CA ARG A 107 21.18 1.72 -4.55
C ARG A 107 21.91 2.84 -3.82
N ASP A 108 21.24 3.95 -3.56
CA ASP A 108 21.86 5.12 -2.94
C ASP A 108 22.09 4.91 -1.43
N LEU A 109 21.23 4.14 -0.76
CA LEU A 109 21.40 3.77 0.66
C LEU A 109 22.50 2.70 0.85
N CYS A 110 22.56 1.70 -0.02
CA CYS A 110 23.45 0.55 0.13
C CYS A 110 24.83 0.71 -0.50
N ARG A 111 25.06 1.79 -1.24
CA ARG A 111 26.38 2.12 -1.78
C ARG A 111 27.01 3.20 -0.93
N GLU A 112 28.26 2.99 -0.53
CA GLU A 112 29.03 4.03 0.15
C GLU A 112 29.09 5.30 -0.71
N GLY A 113 28.84 6.44 -0.09
CA GLY A 113 28.73 7.73 -0.76
C GLY A 113 28.04 8.78 0.09
N GLU A 114 27.83 9.95 -0.51
CA GLU A 114 27.28 11.13 0.18
C GLU A 114 25.89 10.86 0.79
N TYR A 115 24.99 10.24 0.03
CA TYR A 115 23.64 9.96 0.51
C TYR A 115 23.61 8.98 1.70
N GLN A 116 24.44 7.93 1.66
CA GLN A 116 24.56 7.00 2.79
C GLN A 116 25.10 7.72 4.03
N ASN A 117 26.11 8.58 3.86
CA ASN A 117 26.69 9.35 4.97
C ASN A 117 25.68 10.35 5.57
N GLU A 118 24.90 11.04 4.74
CA GLU A 118 23.82 11.93 5.17
C GLU A 118 22.69 11.17 5.88
N PHE A 119 22.29 10.01 5.36
CA PHE A 119 21.33 9.16 6.06
C PHE A 119 21.83 8.73 7.44
N LEU A 120 23.10 8.27 7.52
CA LEU A 120 23.72 7.85 8.77
C LEU A 120 23.91 9.01 9.77
N SER A 121 24.08 10.25 9.30
CA SER A 121 24.18 11.42 10.20
C SER A 121 22.85 11.75 10.87
N HIS A 122 21.73 11.53 10.17
CA HIS A 122 20.38 11.74 10.71
C HIS A 122 19.84 10.53 11.48
N ALA A 123 20.35 9.34 11.17
CA ALA A 123 19.83 8.08 11.69
C ALA A 123 19.66 8.00 13.22
N PRO A 124 20.62 8.46 14.06
CA PRO A 124 20.44 8.44 15.52
C PRO A 124 19.20 9.22 15.99
N CYS A 125 18.89 10.35 15.34
CA CYS A 125 17.71 11.12 15.70
C CYS A 125 16.43 10.52 15.11
N LEU A 126 16.49 9.97 13.89
CA LEU A 126 15.35 9.24 13.30
C LEU A 126 14.90 8.06 14.16
N GLN A 127 15.81 7.42 14.91
CA GLN A 127 15.43 6.41 15.91
C GLN A 127 14.57 6.99 17.05
N LEU A 128 14.87 8.20 17.52
CA LEU A 128 14.12 8.84 18.61
C LEU A 128 12.69 9.19 18.20
N VAL A 129 12.49 9.60 16.94
CA VAL A 129 11.19 10.03 16.41
C VAL A 129 10.32 8.84 15.98
N ARG A 130 10.88 7.62 15.94
CA ARG A 130 10.18 6.41 15.49
C ARG A 130 8.75 6.24 16.02
N PRO A 131 8.46 6.39 17.34
CA PRO A 131 7.09 6.23 17.83
C PRO A 131 6.12 7.26 17.26
N ALA A 132 6.60 8.47 16.93
CA ALA A 132 5.77 9.49 16.30
C ALA A 132 5.47 9.15 14.84
N TYR A 133 6.44 8.59 14.10
CA TYR A 133 6.21 8.12 12.73
C TYR A 133 5.20 6.99 12.66
N GLU A 134 5.23 6.06 13.63
CA GLU A 134 4.19 5.02 13.76
C GLU A 134 2.81 5.65 13.87
N VAL A 135 2.64 6.64 14.73
CA VAL A 135 1.38 7.36 14.90
C VAL A 135 0.94 8.05 13.61
N CYS A 136 1.86 8.75 12.93
CA CYS A 136 1.60 9.46 11.68
C CYS A 136 1.17 8.49 10.55
N GLY A 137 1.78 7.31 10.47
CA GLY A 137 1.55 6.34 9.39
C GLY A 137 0.24 5.56 9.49
N ARG A 138 -0.39 5.49 10.67
CA ARG A 138 -1.57 4.64 10.93
C ARG A 138 -2.69 4.83 9.92
N ARG A 139 -3.13 6.07 9.71
CA ARG A 139 -4.26 6.36 8.81
C ARG A 139 -3.96 5.92 7.38
N TYR A 140 -2.76 6.23 6.90
CA TYR A 140 -2.31 5.87 5.56
C TYR A 140 -2.27 4.35 5.38
N HIS A 141 -1.62 3.62 6.30
CA HIS A 141 -1.53 2.17 6.23
C HIS A 141 -2.92 1.50 6.27
N HIS A 142 -3.79 1.94 7.19
CA HIS A 142 -5.17 1.44 7.26
C HIS A 142 -5.94 1.68 5.95
N THR A 143 -5.79 2.87 5.36
CA THR A 143 -6.45 3.25 4.10
C THR A 143 -6.02 2.35 2.95
N VAL A 144 -4.70 2.19 2.75
CA VAL A 144 -4.15 1.36 1.66
C VAL A 144 -4.53 -0.11 1.83
N THR A 145 -4.51 -0.64 3.06
CA THR A 145 -4.91 -2.03 3.33
C THR A 145 -6.41 -2.23 3.04
N ALA A 146 -7.26 -1.32 3.50
CA ALA A 146 -8.71 -1.42 3.29
C ALA A 146 -9.08 -1.38 1.80
N ILE A 147 -8.40 -0.55 1.00
CA ILE A 147 -8.67 -0.43 -0.44
C ILE A 147 -8.13 -1.67 -1.17
N SER A 148 -6.93 -2.14 -0.84
CA SER A 148 -6.33 -3.33 -1.45
C SER A 148 -7.20 -4.59 -1.26
N GLN A 149 -7.89 -4.71 -0.13
CA GLN A 149 -8.81 -5.81 0.16
C GLN A 149 -10.12 -5.73 -0.64
N ARG A 150 -10.63 -4.53 -0.93
CA ARG A 150 -11.83 -4.36 -1.77
C ARG A 150 -11.58 -4.68 -3.24
N SER A 151 -10.35 -4.49 -3.71
CA SER A 151 -9.95 -4.76 -5.10
C SER A 151 -9.80 -6.25 -5.41
N GLN A 152 -9.84 -7.14 -4.40
CA GLN A 152 -9.87 -8.57 -4.63
C GLN A 152 -11.31 -9.03 -4.92
N PRO A 153 -11.58 -9.73 -6.03
CA PRO A 153 -12.89 -10.30 -6.27
C PRO A 153 -13.12 -11.41 -5.24
N HIS A 154 -13.90 -11.12 -4.20
CA HIS A 154 -14.55 -12.17 -3.42
C HIS A 154 -15.43 -12.98 -4.39
N GLN A 155 -15.01 -14.22 -4.67
CA GLN A 155 -15.93 -15.24 -5.17
C GLN A 155 -17.05 -15.36 -4.13
N GLY A 156 -18.23 -14.84 -4.47
CA GLY A 156 -19.40 -14.99 -3.63
C GLY A 156 -19.87 -16.43 -3.67
N GLU A 157 -19.78 -17.12 -2.53
CA GLU A 157 -20.54 -18.33 -2.28
C GLU A 157 -22.04 -17.98 -2.27
N GLU A 158 -22.74 -18.49 -3.27
CA GLU A 158 -24.18 -18.37 -3.42
C GLU A 158 -24.88 -19.33 -2.46
N HIS A 159 -25.11 -18.90 -1.21
CA HIS A 159 -26.06 -19.58 -0.34
C HIS A 159 -27.48 -19.20 -0.75
N LEU A 160 -28.08 -19.99 -1.64
CA LEU A 160 -29.52 -19.93 -1.93
C LEU A 160 -30.31 -20.17 -0.64
N ARG A 161 -31.07 -19.16 -0.20
CA ARG A 161 -32.22 -19.35 0.67
C ARG A 161 -33.48 -18.95 -0.11
N HIS A 162 -34.18 -19.95 -0.62
CA HIS A 162 -35.55 -19.79 -1.08
C HIS A 162 -36.46 -19.54 0.13
N GLN A 163 -37.22 -18.44 0.11
CA GLN A 163 -38.44 -18.36 0.89
C GLN A 163 -39.49 -17.51 0.14
N HIS A 164 -40.62 -18.16 -0.15
CA HIS A 164 -41.85 -17.62 -0.73
C HIS A 164 -42.49 -16.53 0.15
N GLY A 165 -43.15 -15.55 -0.48
CA GLY A 165 -44.13 -14.67 0.16
C GLY A 165 -44.36 -13.36 -0.61
N GLU A 166 -45.32 -13.36 -1.53
CA GLU A 166 -45.90 -12.15 -2.13
C GLU A 166 -46.99 -11.58 -1.20
N ASP A 167 -46.90 -10.29 -0.86
CA ASP A 167 -48.06 -9.41 -0.64
C ASP A 167 -47.64 -7.92 -0.70
N GLN A 168 -48.62 -7.07 -1.05
CA GLN A 168 -48.51 -5.81 -1.81
C GLN A 168 -47.99 -4.52 -1.09
N HIS A 169 -47.63 -3.53 -1.94
CA HIS A 169 -47.66 -2.04 -1.83
C HIS A 169 -46.40 -1.21 -1.42
N GLN A 170 -45.86 -0.49 -2.45
CA GLN A 170 -45.10 0.81 -2.49
C GLN A 170 -43.68 0.96 -1.87
N PRO A 171 -42.85 1.95 -2.32
CA PRO A 171 -42.24 2.20 -3.64
C PRO A 171 -40.70 2.01 -3.60
N ARG A 172 -40.06 1.51 -4.67
CA ARG A 172 -38.59 1.59 -4.80
C ARG A 172 -38.20 2.45 -6.00
N ARG A 173 -37.69 3.64 -5.70
CA ARG A 173 -36.87 4.44 -6.62
C ARG A 173 -35.82 3.52 -7.22
N VAL A 174 -35.90 3.29 -8.53
CA VAL A 174 -34.82 2.67 -9.30
C VAL A 174 -33.59 3.57 -9.14
N ARG A 175 -32.68 3.18 -8.24
CA ARG A 175 -31.39 3.84 -8.07
C ARG A 175 -30.52 3.36 -9.21
N ASN A 176 -30.55 4.11 -10.31
CA ASN A 176 -29.77 3.86 -11.52
C ASN A 176 -28.28 3.67 -11.18
N HIS A 177 -27.72 2.59 -11.75
CA HIS A 177 -26.30 2.27 -11.82
C HIS A 177 -25.45 3.48 -12.23
N ARG A 178 -24.67 4.02 -11.28
CA ARG A 178 -23.55 4.96 -11.55
C ARG A 178 -22.47 4.94 -10.46
N THR A 179 -22.39 3.86 -9.68
CA THR A 179 -21.55 3.78 -8.47
C THR A 179 -20.14 3.23 -8.71
N ALA A 180 -19.84 2.57 -9.84
CA ALA A 180 -18.54 1.95 -10.07
C ALA A 180 -17.40 2.93 -10.36
N ASN A 181 -17.66 4.03 -11.08
CA ASN A 181 -16.63 5.03 -11.42
C ASN A 181 -16.35 6.02 -10.28
N ARG A 182 -17.23 6.09 -9.27
CA ARG A 182 -17.10 7.03 -8.16
C ARG A 182 -16.17 6.49 -7.08
N THR A 183 -16.25 5.18 -6.83
CA THR A 183 -15.44 4.49 -5.82
C THR A 183 -13.94 4.51 -6.11
N GLU A 184 -13.52 4.36 -7.38
CA GLU A 184 -12.09 4.37 -7.72
C GLU A 184 -11.45 5.76 -7.54
N VAL A 185 -12.17 6.82 -7.94
CA VAL A 185 -11.72 8.21 -7.74
C VAL A 185 -11.66 8.55 -6.25
N ASP A 186 -12.67 8.12 -5.47
CA ASP A 186 -12.73 8.32 -4.03
C ASP A 186 -11.60 7.55 -3.30
N ASP A 187 -11.29 6.33 -3.73
CA ASP A 187 -10.22 5.50 -3.17
C ASP A 187 -8.83 6.11 -3.45
N VAL A 188 -8.57 6.57 -4.68
CA VAL A 188 -7.33 7.29 -5.02
C VAL A 188 -7.19 8.55 -4.18
N GLN A 189 -8.27 9.35 -4.06
CA GLN A 189 -8.26 10.54 -3.21
C GLN A 189 -7.91 10.20 -1.75
N MET A 190 -8.52 9.16 -1.19
CA MET A 190 -8.29 8.75 0.20
C MET A 190 -6.83 8.32 0.43
N VAL A 191 -6.26 7.52 -0.48
CA VAL A 191 -4.84 7.12 -0.40
C VAL A 191 -3.93 8.33 -0.50
N CYS A 192 -4.15 9.19 -1.48
CA CYS A 192 -3.30 10.37 -1.71
C CYS A 192 -3.34 11.34 -0.53
N CYS A 193 -4.52 11.64 0.00
CA CYS A 193 -4.64 12.59 1.11
C CYS A 193 -4.12 12.05 2.44
N SER A 194 -4.35 10.76 2.73
CA SER A 194 -3.75 10.13 3.91
C SER A 194 -2.22 10.02 3.80
N PHE A 195 -1.67 9.85 2.59
CA PHE A 195 -0.23 9.88 2.37
C PHE A 195 0.37 11.29 2.58
N MET A 196 -0.31 12.33 2.11
CA MET A 196 0.09 13.72 2.36
C MET A 196 0.10 14.07 3.85
N GLU A 197 -0.97 13.73 4.57
CA GLU A 197 -1.06 13.88 6.02
C GLU A 197 0.09 13.17 6.73
N TYR A 198 0.41 11.96 6.28
CA TYR A 198 1.52 11.19 6.81
C TYR A 198 2.88 11.89 6.61
N LEU A 199 3.16 12.43 5.42
CA LEU A 199 4.40 13.18 5.14
C LEU A 199 4.52 14.43 6.02
N ASP A 200 3.45 15.23 6.10
CA ASP A 200 3.45 16.48 6.86
C ASP A 200 3.57 16.24 8.37
N CYS A 201 2.86 15.24 8.89
CA CYS A 201 2.95 14.81 10.29
C CYS A 201 4.38 14.36 10.64
N SER A 202 4.99 13.55 9.78
CA SER A 202 6.33 13.02 10.01
C SER A 202 7.40 14.10 9.93
N GLU A 203 7.31 15.01 8.96
CA GLU A 203 8.20 16.17 8.90
C GLU A 203 8.06 17.05 10.15
N ALA A 204 6.84 17.32 10.61
CA ALA A 204 6.61 18.11 11.82
C ALA A 204 7.17 17.43 13.07
N ALA A 205 6.98 16.11 13.21
CA ALA A 205 7.54 15.33 14.31
C ALA A 205 9.07 15.36 14.33
N ALA A 206 9.69 15.18 13.16
CA ALA A 206 11.13 15.30 12.97
C ALA A 206 11.62 16.71 13.31
N ARG A 207 10.91 17.74 12.86
CA ARG A 207 11.27 19.14 13.11
C ARG A 207 11.25 19.50 14.58
N ASN A 208 10.23 19.04 15.30
CA ASN A 208 10.05 19.34 16.71
C ASN A 208 11.05 18.59 17.60
N THR A 209 11.56 17.44 17.15
CA THR A 209 12.45 16.58 17.94
C THR A 209 13.92 16.72 17.55
N CYS A 210 14.20 16.78 16.25
CA CYS A 210 15.55 16.70 15.65
C CYS A 210 16.00 18.01 14.99
N GLY A 211 15.08 18.95 14.76
CA GLY A 211 15.37 20.20 14.09
C GLY A 211 15.10 20.17 12.57
N ARG A 212 15.32 21.31 11.93
CA ARG A 212 14.87 21.58 10.55
C ARG A 212 15.59 20.72 9.51
N GLU A 213 16.88 20.46 9.68
CA GLU A 213 17.68 19.67 8.74
C GLU A 213 17.16 18.23 8.63
N THR A 214 17.02 17.54 9.77
CA THR A 214 16.44 16.20 9.83
C THR A 214 15.00 16.17 9.35
N ALA A 215 14.23 17.24 9.55
CA ALA A 215 12.87 17.33 9.02
C ALA A 215 12.84 17.35 7.48
N MET A 216 13.68 18.19 6.87
CA MET A 216 13.80 18.25 5.39
C MET A 216 14.28 16.92 4.83
N PHE A 217 15.29 16.30 5.48
CA PHE A 217 15.75 14.97 5.13
C PHE A 217 14.62 13.94 5.24
N THR A 218 13.88 13.92 6.35
CA THR A 218 12.76 13.00 6.59
C THR A 218 11.71 13.12 5.50
N ARG A 219 11.29 14.34 5.14
CA ARG A 219 10.30 14.55 4.07
C ARG A 219 10.79 13.96 2.74
N GLY A 220 12.02 14.30 2.34
CA GLY A 220 12.61 13.82 1.09
C GLY A 220 12.80 12.30 1.08
N PHE A 221 13.21 11.73 2.20
CA PHE A 221 13.36 10.29 2.41
C PHE A 221 12.02 9.55 2.25
N LEU A 222 10.97 10.01 2.94
CA LEU A 222 9.63 9.42 2.87
C LEU A 222 9.03 9.54 1.47
N ASP A 223 9.24 10.68 0.82
CA ASP A 223 8.82 10.91 -0.56
C ASP A 223 9.57 10.01 -1.55
N LYS A 224 10.87 9.79 -1.38
CA LYS A 224 11.69 8.91 -2.25
C LYS A 224 11.39 7.43 -2.05
N MET A 225 11.08 7.01 -0.83
CA MET A 225 10.68 5.63 -0.52
C MET A 225 9.26 5.28 -0.97
N SER A 226 8.38 6.28 -1.06
CA SER A 226 7.04 6.07 -1.60
C SER A 226 7.10 5.52 -3.02
N SER A 227 6.21 4.57 -3.34
CA SER A 227 6.16 3.97 -4.67
C SER A 227 5.99 5.05 -5.75
N THR A 228 6.64 4.91 -6.90
CA THR A 228 6.42 5.83 -8.04
C THR A 228 4.94 5.86 -8.44
N LEU A 229 4.19 4.79 -8.16
CA LEU A 229 2.73 4.76 -8.30
C LEU A 229 2.05 5.87 -7.51
N ILE A 230 2.34 6.00 -6.21
CA ILE A 230 1.74 7.06 -5.38
C ILE A 230 2.06 8.42 -5.97
N LYS A 231 3.31 8.68 -6.36
CA LYS A 231 3.68 9.95 -7.00
C LYS A 231 2.91 10.23 -8.29
N MET A 232 2.79 9.23 -9.18
CA MET A 232 2.06 9.40 -10.44
C MET A 232 0.55 9.59 -10.24
N TYR A 233 -0.08 8.79 -9.38
CA TYR A 233 -1.53 8.87 -9.14
C TYR A 233 -1.92 10.07 -8.27
N CYS A 234 -1.01 10.51 -7.39
CA CYS A 234 -1.26 11.62 -6.47
C CYS A 234 -0.74 12.96 -6.97
N GLU A 235 -0.09 13.06 -8.14
CA GLU A 235 0.52 14.31 -8.65
C GLU A 235 -0.46 15.49 -8.62
N ASP A 236 -1.69 15.24 -9.06
CA ASP A 236 -2.78 16.21 -9.05
C ASP A 236 -3.19 16.65 -7.63
N TYR A 237 -3.09 15.76 -6.65
CA TYR A 237 -3.45 16.01 -5.26
C TYR A 237 -2.35 16.78 -4.52
N TYR A 238 -1.08 16.54 -4.85
CA TYR A 238 0.05 17.34 -4.33
C TYR A 238 -0.06 18.83 -4.67
N LYS A 239 -0.56 19.14 -5.86
CA LYS A 239 -0.60 20.51 -6.41
C LYS A 239 -1.95 21.21 -6.24
N SER A 240 -2.94 20.57 -5.62
CA SER A 240 -4.32 21.06 -5.54
C SER A 240 -4.90 21.04 -4.12
N ASN A 241 -5.92 21.86 -3.85
CA ASN A 241 -6.77 21.76 -2.64
C ASN A 241 -7.79 20.62 -2.71
N LYS A 242 -7.44 19.50 -3.36
CA LYS A 242 -8.34 18.33 -3.52
C LYS A 242 -8.41 17.48 -2.25
N CYS A 243 -7.47 17.67 -1.32
CA CYS A 243 -7.54 17.06 -0.01
C CYS A 243 -8.35 17.97 0.93
N PRO A 244 -9.42 17.45 1.56
CA PRO A 244 -10.13 18.18 2.59
C PRO A 244 -9.15 18.59 3.69
N SER A 245 -9.14 19.86 4.06
CA SER A 245 -8.37 20.35 5.20
C SER A 245 -9.06 19.91 6.50
N ASP A 246 -8.98 18.63 6.83
CA ASP A 246 -9.59 18.10 8.05
C ASP A 246 -8.72 18.46 9.27
N TYR A 247 -8.72 19.75 9.65
CA TYR A 247 -8.69 20.10 11.06
C TYR A 247 -10.08 19.83 11.63
N SER A 248 -10.33 18.55 11.91
CA SER A 248 -11.41 18.14 12.78
C SER A 248 -10.88 16.97 13.60
N ALA A 249 -10.02 17.31 14.57
CA ALA A 249 -10.16 16.67 15.87
C ALA A 249 -11.66 16.60 16.16
N ALA A 250 -12.17 15.41 16.47
CA ALA A 250 -13.54 15.25 16.92
C ALA A 250 -13.77 16.21 18.10
N SER A 251 -14.29 17.40 17.80
CA SER A 251 -14.79 18.30 18.80
C SER A 251 -16.06 17.64 19.31
N ASN A 252 -16.03 17.27 20.59
CA ASN A 252 -17.22 16.86 21.32
C ASN A 252 -18.26 17.98 21.20
N HIS A 253 -19.14 17.87 20.21
CA HIS A 253 -20.26 18.79 20.00
C HIS A 253 -21.42 18.46 20.96
N TRP A 254 -21.11 18.16 22.22
CA TRP A 254 -22.07 17.93 23.30
C TRP A 254 -21.82 18.92 24.43
N SER A 255 -22.05 20.20 24.17
CA SER A 255 -22.14 21.20 25.24
C SER A 255 -22.75 22.51 24.73
N GLN A 256 -23.99 22.48 24.26
CA GLN A 256 -24.87 23.66 24.28
C GLN A 256 -26.30 23.23 24.57
N LEU A 257 -26.61 23.02 25.85
CA LEU A 257 -27.94 23.21 26.38
C LEU A 257 -27.90 24.47 27.26
N SER A 258 -28.22 25.59 26.62
CA SER A 258 -29.09 26.66 27.10
C SER A 258 -29.07 26.96 28.60
N VAL A 259 -28.11 27.78 29.04
CA VAL A 259 -28.26 28.59 30.27
C VAL A 259 -29.18 29.77 29.94
N THR A 260 -30.48 29.54 29.91
CA THR A 260 -31.51 30.61 29.74
C THR A 260 -32.76 30.36 30.59
N LEU A 261 -32.60 29.97 31.87
CA LEU A 261 -33.71 30.05 32.82
C LEU A 261 -33.22 30.31 34.27
N LEU A 262 -32.83 31.55 34.57
CA LEU A 262 -32.50 31.98 35.94
C LEU A 262 -33.05 33.37 36.29
N LEU A 263 -34.28 33.71 35.88
CA LEU A 263 -34.91 34.98 36.29
C LEU A 263 -36.43 34.90 36.58
N VAL A 264 -36.97 33.79 37.11
CA VAL A 264 -38.40 33.77 37.57
C VAL A 264 -38.70 32.91 38.82
N PRO A 265 -37.92 32.94 39.92
CA PRO A 265 -38.63 32.81 41.20
C PRO A 265 -38.25 33.79 42.31
N THR A 266 -37.42 34.82 42.07
CA THR A 266 -37.10 35.81 43.12
C THR A 266 -38.14 36.93 43.27
N ILE A 267 -39.16 36.98 42.40
CA ILE A 267 -40.26 37.96 42.49
C ILE A 267 -41.41 37.43 43.38
N ILE A 268 -41.53 36.11 43.57
CA ILE A 268 -42.62 35.53 44.39
C ILE A 268 -42.28 35.57 45.90
N SER A 269 -40.99 35.58 46.27
CA SER A 269 -40.55 35.66 47.67
C SER A 269 -40.45 37.08 48.24
N THR A 270 -40.54 38.12 47.39
CA THR A 270 -40.62 39.53 47.84
C THR A 270 -42.05 40.05 47.91
N LEU A 271 -43.00 39.45 47.19
CA LEU A 271 -44.43 39.79 47.27
C LEU A 271 -45.17 39.12 48.44
N SER A 272 -44.72 37.96 48.93
CA SER A 272 -45.29 37.31 50.13
C SER A 272 -44.80 37.91 51.46
N ARG A 273 -43.82 38.82 51.43
CA ARG A 273 -43.31 39.53 52.61
C ARG A 273 -43.90 40.94 52.78
N TRP A 274 -44.72 41.39 51.83
CA TRP A 274 -45.42 42.69 51.87
C TRP A 274 -46.91 42.60 52.21
N THR A 275 -47.48 41.40 52.34
CA THR A 275 -48.90 41.19 52.69
C THR A 275 -49.14 40.62 54.11
N SER A 276 -48.09 40.56 54.94
CA SER A 276 -48.21 40.35 56.39
C SER A 276 -47.68 41.57 57.14
N THR A 277 -48.41 42.69 57.04
CA THR A 277 -48.52 43.71 58.08
C THR A 277 -49.90 44.35 57.96
#